data_AF-A0A2H0H7H3-F1
#
_entry.id   AF-A0A2H0H7H3-F1
#
_cell.length_a   1.000
_cell.length_b   1.000
_cell.length_c   1.000
_cell.angle_alpha   90.00
_cell.angle_beta   90.00
_cell.angle_gamma   90.00
#
_symmetry.space_group_name_H-M   'P 1'
#
loop_
_entity.id
_entity.type
_entity.pdbx_description
1 polymer ?
#
loop_
_entity_poly.entity_id
_entity_poly.type
_entity_poly.pdbx_seq_one_letter_code
_entity_poly.pdbx_strand_id
1 'polypeptide(L)' 'MKISHIEHLGIAVNSLDEAIPYYESILGIKCYAIEEVRDQKVKTAFFQIGQTKIEL' A
#
# COMPACT_ATOMS: atom_id res chain seq x y z
N MET A 1 9.12 22.14 -12.32
CA MET A 1 9.02 20.68 -12.10
C MET A 1 8.01 20.12 -13.07
N LYS A 2 8.36 19.06 -13.82
CA LYS A 2 7.43 18.41 -14.76
C LYS A 2 6.80 17.20 -14.05
N ILE A 3 5.47 17.16 -13.99
CA ILE A 3 4.72 16.01 -13.46
C ILE A 3 4.99 14.83 -14.39
N SER A 4 5.36 13.66 -13.83
CA SER A 4 5.76 12.48 -14.60
C SER A 4 4.80 11.31 -14.42
N HIS A 5 4.62 10.82 -13.19
CA HIS A 5 3.78 9.68 -12.87
C HIS A 5 3.25 9.76 -11.43
N ILE A 6 2.26 8.93 -11.14
CA ILE A 6 1.78 8.70 -9.78
C ILE A 6 2.77 7.74 -9.11
N GLU A 7 3.26 8.11 -7.93
CA GLU A 7 4.18 7.26 -7.16
C GLU A 7 3.40 6.20 -6.37
N HIS A 8 2.30 6.60 -5.71
CA HIS A 8 1.41 5.69 -4.98
C HIS A 8 -0.03 6.16 -4.89
N LEU A 9 -0.90 5.21 -4.56
CA LEU A 9 -2.27 5.43 -4.10
C LEU A 9 -2.40 4.94 -2.65
N GLY A 10 -2.61 5.87 -1.73
CA GLY A 10 -2.91 5.57 -0.33
C GLY A 10 -4.40 5.28 -0.11
N ILE A 11 -4.72 4.20 0.59
CA ILE A 11 -6.09 3.78 0.90
C ILE A 11 -6.18 3.49 2.40
N ALA A 12 -6.82 4.38 3.16
CA ALA A 12 -7.03 4.13 4.58
C ALA A 12 -7.97 2.93 4.80
N VAL A 13 -7.51 1.96 5.59
CA VAL A 13 -8.28 0.78 5.97
C VAL A 13 -8.44 0.67 7.48
N ASN A 14 -9.52 0.04 7.94
CA ASN A 14 -9.78 -0.14 9.37
C ASN A 14 -8.82 -1.13 10.04
N SER A 15 -8.30 -2.09 9.28
CA SER A 15 -7.39 -3.14 9.77
C SER A 15 -6.51 -3.65 8.63
N LEU A 16 -5.19 -3.59 8.80
CA LEU A 16 -4.25 -4.21 7.86
C LEU A 16 -4.36 -5.73 7.86
N ASP A 17 -4.66 -6.34 9.02
CA ASP A 17 -4.77 -7.79 9.16
C ASP A 17 -5.93 -8.35 8.32
N GLU A 18 -7.00 -7.56 8.13
CA GLU A 18 -8.13 -7.91 7.26
C GLU A 18 -7.92 -7.45 5.82
N ALA A 19 -7.35 -6.26 5.60
CA ALA A 19 -7.21 -5.68 4.28
C ALA A 19 -6.14 -6.41 3.44
N ILE A 20 -4.99 -6.73 4.02
CA ILE A 20 -3.91 -7.40 3.28
C ILE A 20 -4.40 -8.68 2.56
N PRO A 21 -5.00 -9.68 3.23
CA PRO A 21 -5.45 -10.89 2.56
C PRO A 21 -6.54 -10.62 1.51
N TYR A 22 -7.41 -9.63 1.73
CA TYR A 22 -8.43 -9.22 0.77
C TYR A 22 -7.80 -8.66 -0.52
N TYR A 23 -6.88 -7.70 -0.39
CA TYR A 23 -6.19 -7.09 -1.53
C TYR A 23 -5.27 -8.08 -2.25
N GLU A 24 -4.56 -8.96 -1.51
CA GLU A 24 -3.76 -10.02 -2.13
C GLU A 24 -4.62 -10.97 -2.98
N SER A 25 -5.79 -11.35 -2.47
CA SER A 25 -6.71 -12.27 -3.15
C SER A 25 -7.29 -11.66 -4.44
N ILE A 26 -7.73 -10.41 -4.38
CA ILE A 26 -8.38 -9.73 -5.52
C ILE A 26 -7.38 -9.31 -6.59
N LEU A 27 -6.23 -8.79 -6.18
CA LEU A 27 -5.23 -8.27 -7.12
C LEU A 27 -4.26 -9.34 -7.61
N GLY A 28 -4.18 -10.49 -6.93
CA GLY A 28 -3.24 -11.57 -7.27
C GLY A 28 -1.77 -11.20 -7.05
N ILE A 29 -1.49 -10.16 -6.25
CA ILE A 29 -0.15 -9.68 -5.90
C ILE A 29 0.05 -9.80 -4.39
N LYS A 30 1.28 -10.04 -3.95
CA LYS A 30 1.61 -10.15 -2.53
C LYS A 30 1.98 -8.80 -1.94
N CYS A 31 1.58 -8.58 -0.70
CA CYS A 31 2.12 -7.51 0.12
C CYS A 31 3.63 -7.76 0.28
N TYR A 32 4.46 -6.82 -0.17
CA TYR A 32 5.92 -7.03 -0.19
C TYR A 32 6.63 -6.43 1.02
N ALA A 33 6.01 -5.47 1.70
CA ALA A 33 6.54 -4.84 2.90
C ALA A 33 5.40 -4.33 3.78
N ILE A 34 5.67 -4.26 5.08
CA ILE A 34 4.82 -3.54 6.04
C ILE A 34 5.75 -2.69 6.90
N GLU A 35 5.49 -1.39 6.95
CA GLU A 35 6.33 -0.44 7.69
C GLU A 35 5.49 0.34 8.71
N GLU A 36 6.10 0.63 9.86
CA GLU A 36 5.52 1.52 10.87
C GLU A 36 6.17 2.89 10.74
N VAL A 37 5.40 3.89 10.29
CA VAL A 37 5.85 5.28 10.19
C VAL A 37 5.46 5.99 11.47
N ARG A 38 6.30 5.84 12.50
CA ARG A 38 6.02 6.29 13.88
C ARG A 38 5.65 7.78 13.99
N ASP A 39 6.34 8.65 13.26
CA ASP A 39 6.07 10.10 13.29
C ASP A 39 4.68 10.44 12.76
N GLN A 40 4.19 9.61 11.83
CA GLN A 40 2.85 9.73 11.26
C GLN A 40 1.82 8.89 12.02
N LYS A 41 2.25 8.06 12.99
CA LYS A 41 1.43 7.14 13.77
C LYS A 41 0.60 6.18 12.91
N VAL A 42 1.15 5.79 11.76
CA VAL A 42 0.52 4.85 10.84
C VAL A 42 1.40 3.62 10.64
N LYS A 43 0.74 2.51 10.33
CA LYS A 43 1.36 1.31 9.81
C LYS A 43 0.84 1.16 8.39
N THR A 44 1.72 0.88 7.45
CA THR A 44 1.39 0.87 6.01
C THR A 44 1.80 -0.46 5.40
N ALA A 45 0.92 -1.05 4.60
CA ALA A 45 1.21 -2.25 3.82
C ALA A 45 1.38 -1.90 2.33
N PHE A 46 2.40 -2.45 1.69
CA PHE A 46 2.80 -2.03 0.34
C PHE A 46 2.58 -3.13 -0.70
N PHE A 47 1.98 -2.74 -1.83
CA PHE A 47 1.69 -3.61 -2.97
C PHE A 47 2.24 -2.99 -4.25
N GLN A 48 3.14 -3.68 -4.95
CA GLN A 48 3.78 -3.16 -6.17
C GLN A 48 2.93 -3.45 -7.41
N ILE A 49 2.66 -2.41 -8.22
CA ILE A 49 1.95 -2.52 -9.51
C ILE A 49 2.72 -1.73 -10.57
N GLY A 50 3.57 -2.43 -11.33
CA GLY A 50 4.42 -1.80 -12.33
C GLY A 50 5.38 -0.78 -11.69
N GLN A 51 5.20 0.51 -11.99
CA GLN A 51 5.98 1.62 -11.43
C GLN A 51 5.26 2.38 -10.31
N THR A 52 4.04 1.97 -9.95
CA THR A 52 3.23 2.58 -8.88
C THR A 52 3.02 1.56 -7.75
N LYS A 53 2.61 2.02 -6.59
CA LYS A 53 2.25 1.16 -5.46
C LYS A 53 0.88 1.51 -4.86
N ILE A 54 0.24 0.52 -4.27
CA ILE A 54 -0.88 0.73 -3.36
C ILE A 54 -0.32 0.65 -1.94
N GLU A 55 -0.67 1.66 -1.14
CA GLU A 55 -0.34 1.76 0.27
C GLU A 55 -1.65 1.65 1.06
N LEU A 56 -1.82 0.57 1.82
CA LEU A 56 -2.95 0.39 2.73
C LEU A 56 -2.59 0.88 4.14
#